data_AF-A0A8H5APX7-F1
#
_entry.id   AF-A0A8H5APX7-F1
#
_cell.length_a   1.000
_cell.length_b   1.000
_cell.length_c   1.000
_cell.angle_alpha   90.00
_cell.angle_beta   90.00
_cell.angle_gamma   90.00
#
_symmetry.space_group_name_H-M   'P 1'
#
loop_
_entity.id
_entity.type
_entity.pdbx_description
1 polymer ?
#
loop_
_entity_poly.entity_id
_entity_poly.type
_entity_poly.pdbx_seq_one_letter_code
_entity_poly.pdbx_strand_id
1 'polypeptide(L)'
;MWSKLALGHGSIFTSYPNLRQPEGFSFYDSRLENLTIDALLSDDDFLQTQKYAQKDVDHNLELLLEEVPLPPNEVLRIPTLFKNFTYPWPSNLDGLPPRLHRAAPGQSQVIAYLLVAINGVVIGSDGLTAKPWGPIVDDHDTLEQAMRDVYGQAGIKVRTTGLTAWRVGVSAFQEPDFLLVLPFWGPAFLAALVI
;
A
#
# COMPACT_ATOMS: atom_id res chain seq x y z
N MET A 1 -16.32 -0.02 1.85
CA MET A 1 -15.59 0.07 0.57
C MET A 1 -15.90 -1.13 -0.34
N TRP A 2 -15.75 -2.37 0.13
CA TRP A 2 -16.01 -3.59 -0.64
C TRP A 2 -17.45 -3.75 -1.18
N SER A 3 -18.44 -3.12 -0.55
CA SER A 3 -19.84 -3.14 -1.00
C SER A 3 -20.07 -2.45 -2.35
N LYS A 4 -19.22 -1.49 -2.75
CA LYS A 4 -19.32 -0.83 -4.07
C LYS A 4 -18.63 -1.63 -5.18
N LEU A 5 -17.64 -2.46 -4.84
CA LEU A 5 -16.91 -3.31 -5.80
C LEU A 5 -17.70 -4.58 -6.17
N ALA A 6 -18.65 -5.01 -5.33
CA ALA A 6 -19.44 -6.23 -5.51
C ALA A 6 -20.67 -6.06 -6.42
N LEU A 7 -20.94 -4.86 -6.93
CA LEU A 7 -22.08 -4.61 -7.83
C LEU A 7 -21.66 -4.82 -9.29
N GLY A 8 -21.52 -6.09 -9.71
CA GLY A 8 -21.70 -6.50 -11.11
C GLY A 8 -20.87 -5.77 -12.18
N HIS A 9 -19.58 -5.55 -11.94
CA HIS A 9 -18.73 -4.91 -12.93
C HIS A 9 -17.45 -5.71 -13.14
N GLY A 10 -17.41 -6.49 -14.23
CA GLY A 10 -16.20 -7.04 -14.82
C GLY A 10 -15.24 -5.96 -15.37
N SER A 11 -15.14 -4.84 -14.65
CA SER A 11 -14.36 -3.66 -14.96
C SER A 11 -12.86 -3.89 -14.77
N ILE A 12 -12.10 -3.12 -15.53
CA ILE A 12 -10.64 -3.13 -15.54
C ILE A 12 -10.11 -2.69 -14.17
N PHE A 13 -9.18 -3.47 -13.61
CA PHE A 13 -8.64 -3.26 -12.27
C PHE A 13 -7.69 -2.07 -12.14
N THR A 14 -7.11 -1.57 -13.23
CA THR A 14 -6.18 -0.43 -13.19
C THR A 14 -6.54 0.66 -14.18
N SER A 15 -6.40 1.91 -13.73
CA SER A 15 -6.61 3.12 -14.53
C SER A 15 -5.35 3.60 -15.25
N TYR A 16 -4.24 2.87 -15.16
CA TYR A 16 -2.96 3.28 -15.74
C TYR A 16 -3.01 3.32 -17.28
N PRO A 17 -2.78 4.49 -17.91
CA PRO A 17 -2.89 4.63 -19.36
C PRO A 17 -1.67 4.01 -20.03
N ASN A 18 -1.89 3.20 -21.08
CA ASN A 18 -0.84 2.57 -21.88
C ASN A 18 0.27 2.00 -21.00
N LEU A 19 -0.03 0.89 -20.33
CA LEU A 19 0.83 0.09 -19.45
C LEU A 19 2.17 -0.40 -20.09
N ARG A 20 2.62 0.19 -21.21
CA ARG A 20 3.98 0.04 -21.73
C ARG A 20 4.96 0.68 -20.77
N GLN A 21 5.84 -0.15 -20.23
CA GLN A 21 7.03 0.28 -19.51
C GLN A 21 7.82 1.30 -20.34
N PRO A 22 8.39 2.35 -19.72
CA PRO A 22 9.66 2.89 -20.18
C PRO A 22 10.69 1.75 -20.14
N GLU A 23 11.44 1.53 -21.22
CA GLU A 23 12.46 0.48 -21.25
C GLU A 23 13.39 0.58 -20.02
N GLY A 24 13.57 -0.53 -19.29
CA GLY A 24 14.50 -0.62 -18.16
C GLY A 24 13.91 -0.55 -16.74
N PHE A 25 12.57 -0.45 -16.57
CA PHE A 25 11.92 -0.45 -15.25
C PHE A 25 11.25 -1.80 -14.90
N SER A 26 11.83 -2.57 -13.98
CA SER A 26 11.43 -3.98 -13.68
C SER A 26 10.28 -4.17 -12.68
N PHE A 27 9.61 -3.11 -12.23
CA PHE A 27 8.55 -3.21 -11.20
C PHE A 27 7.13 -3.32 -11.76
N TYR A 28 7.00 -3.33 -13.09
CA TYR A 28 5.72 -3.48 -13.76
C TYR A 28 5.19 -4.92 -13.67
N ASP A 29 3.94 -5.08 -13.26
CA ASP A 29 3.28 -6.38 -13.15
C ASP A 29 2.31 -6.53 -14.33
N SER A 30 2.72 -7.26 -15.37
CA SER A 30 1.94 -7.43 -16.60
C SER A 30 0.60 -8.12 -16.38
N ARG A 31 0.40 -8.76 -15.23
CA ARG A 31 -0.89 -9.35 -14.84
C ARG A 31 -1.98 -8.30 -14.68
N LEU A 32 -1.63 -7.03 -14.47
CA LEU A 32 -2.58 -5.94 -14.28
C LEU A 32 -3.34 -5.54 -15.56
N GLU A 33 -2.82 -5.85 -16.76
CA GLU A 33 -3.42 -5.38 -18.03
C GLU A 33 -4.83 -5.92 -18.27
N ASN A 34 -5.09 -7.16 -17.84
CA ASN A 34 -6.35 -7.85 -18.10
C ASN A 34 -7.05 -8.29 -16.81
N LEU A 35 -6.57 -7.83 -15.66
CA LEU A 35 -7.17 -8.16 -14.37
C LEU A 35 -8.49 -7.40 -14.22
N THR A 36 -9.55 -8.13 -13.90
CA THR A 36 -10.83 -7.54 -13.52
C THR A 36 -10.99 -7.52 -12.01
N ILE A 37 -11.87 -6.66 -11.51
CA ILE A 37 -12.24 -6.63 -10.09
C ILE A 37 -12.77 -8.00 -9.64
N ASP A 38 -13.67 -8.61 -10.42
CA ASP A 38 -14.26 -9.92 -10.10
C ASP A 38 -13.20 -11.04 -10.03
N ALA A 39 -12.24 -11.04 -10.95
CA ALA A 39 -11.15 -12.01 -10.94
C ALA A 39 -10.30 -11.87 -9.68
N LEU A 40 -10.00 -10.63 -9.27
CA LEU A 40 -9.23 -10.37 -8.05
C LEU A 40 -10.02 -10.71 -6.78
N LEU A 41 -11.32 -10.43 -6.74
CA LEU A 41 -12.19 -10.77 -5.61
C LEU A 41 -12.48 -12.28 -5.50
N SER A 42 -12.23 -13.04 -6.56
CA SER A 42 -12.34 -14.50 -6.58
C SER A 42 -11.01 -15.20 -6.27
N ASP A 43 -9.92 -14.45 -6.09
CA ASP A 43 -8.59 -14.97 -5.75
C ASP A 43 -8.45 -15.12 -4.22
N ASP A 44 -8.54 -16.35 -3.75
CA ASP A 44 -8.41 -16.67 -2.32
C ASP A 44 -7.05 -16.24 -1.75
N ASP A 45 -5.95 -16.40 -2.48
CA ASP A 45 -4.60 -16.03 -2.01
C ASP A 45 -4.48 -14.51 -1.87
N PHE A 46 -5.08 -13.76 -2.79
CA PHE A 46 -5.20 -12.31 -2.66
C PHE A 46 -5.99 -11.93 -1.42
N LEU A 47 -7.18 -12.51 -1.21
CA LEU A 47 -8.01 -12.21 -0.04
C LEU A 47 -7.32 -12.57 1.27
N GLN A 48 -6.59 -13.70 1.32
CA GLN A 48 -5.79 -14.07 2.49
C GLN A 48 -4.63 -13.09 2.73
N THR A 49 -3.96 -12.64 1.66
CA THR A 49 -2.91 -11.61 1.76
C THR A 49 -3.48 -10.31 2.32
N GLN A 50 -4.67 -9.88 1.89
CA GLN A 50 -5.32 -8.68 2.41
C GLN A 50 -5.65 -8.82 3.91
N LYS A 51 -6.17 -9.98 4.33
CA LYS A 51 -6.46 -10.27 5.75
C LYS A 51 -5.18 -10.27 6.60
N TYR A 52 -4.12 -10.90 6.08
CA TYR A 52 -2.82 -10.94 6.73
C TYR A 52 -2.25 -9.53 6.93
N ALA A 53 -2.22 -8.71 5.87
CA ALA A 53 -1.72 -7.34 5.95
C ALA A 53 -2.57 -6.47 6.90
N GLN A 54 -3.91 -6.63 6.88
CA GLN A 54 -4.81 -5.88 7.73
C GLN A 54 -4.58 -6.17 9.22
N LYS A 55 -4.34 -7.44 9.58
CA LYS A 55 -3.99 -7.84 10.95
C LYS A 55 -2.78 -7.07 11.47
N ASP A 56 -1.71 -7.01 10.67
CA ASP A 56 -0.49 -6.32 11.09
C ASP A 56 -0.71 -4.80 11.16
N VAL A 57 -1.46 -4.21 10.22
CA VAL A 57 -1.83 -2.79 10.26
C VAL A 57 -2.63 -2.44 11.51
N ASP A 58 -3.62 -3.27 11.89
CA ASP A 58 -4.43 -3.03 13.07
C ASP A 58 -3.62 -3.19 14.37
N HIS A 59 -2.71 -4.17 14.43
CA HIS A 59 -1.80 -4.32 15.57
C HIS A 59 -0.88 -3.10 15.74
N ASN A 60 -0.33 -2.56 14.65
CA ASN A 60 0.49 -1.35 14.75
C ASN A 60 -0.30 -0.13 15.17
N LEU A 61 -1.54 -0.02 14.69
CA LEU A 61 -2.40 1.07 15.11
C LEU A 61 -2.68 0.99 16.61
N GLU A 62 -2.93 -0.21 17.14
CA GLU A 62 -3.10 -0.42 18.58
C GLU A 62 -1.86 0.05 19.36
N LEU A 63 -0.67 -0.40 18.99
CA LEU A 63 0.59 0.03 19.61
C LEU A 63 0.81 1.55 19.51
N LEU A 64 0.54 2.14 18.35
CA LEU A 64 0.67 3.59 18.15
C LEU A 64 -0.30 4.37 19.03
N LEU A 65 -1.52 3.87 19.24
CA LEU A 65 -2.52 4.52 20.08
C LEU A 65 -2.26 4.31 21.57
N GLU A 66 -1.53 3.26 21.96
CA GLU A 66 -1.01 3.09 23.33
C GLU A 66 0.03 4.17 23.66
N GLU A 67 0.94 4.45 22.71
CA GLU A 67 2.02 5.44 22.88
C GLU A 67 1.57 6.88 22.64
N VAL A 68 0.66 7.07 21.69
CA VAL A 68 0.11 8.38 21.30
C VAL A 68 -1.42 8.26 21.30
N PRO A 69 -2.07 8.50 22.45
CA PRO A 69 -3.50 8.28 22.62
C PRO A 69 -4.30 9.33 21.86
N LEU A 70 -4.54 9.04 20.58
CA LEU A 70 -5.46 9.78 19.73
C LEU A 70 -6.87 9.16 19.83
N PRO A 71 -7.92 9.98 19.82
CA PRO A 71 -9.26 9.45 19.81
C PRO A 71 -9.54 8.76 18.44
N PRO A 72 -10.34 7.68 18.40
CA PRO A 72 -10.53 6.89 17.17
C PRO A 72 -11.05 7.68 15.97
N ASN A 73 -11.75 8.79 16.18
CA ASN A 73 -12.27 9.68 15.13
C ASN A 73 -11.19 10.56 14.47
N GLU A 74 -9.98 10.62 15.03
CA GLU A 74 -8.82 11.30 14.43
C GLU A 74 -7.97 10.35 13.59
N VAL A 75 -8.27 9.04 13.61
CA VAL A 75 -7.58 8.04 12.79
C VAL A 75 -8.29 7.88 11.44
N LEU A 76 -7.67 8.44 10.40
CA LEU A 76 -8.14 8.32 9.02
C LEU A 76 -7.51 7.12 8.32
N ARG A 77 -8.34 6.25 7.72
CA ARG A 77 -7.89 5.04 7.01
C ARG A 77 -7.88 5.25 5.50
N ILE A 78 -6.70 5.15 4.89
CA ILE A 78 -6.53 5.26 3.44
C ILE A 78 -6.58 3.86 2.80
N PRO A 79 -7.44 3.63 1.78
CA PRO A 79 -7.50 2.36 1.08
C PRO A 79 -6.16 1.96 0.46
N THR A 80 -5.70 0.75 0.76
CA THR A 80 -4.45 0.18 0.24
C THR A 80 -4.62 -1.31 -0.03
N LEU A 81 -4.02 -1.79 -1.12
CA LEU A 81 -3.99 -3.20 -1.50
C LEU A 81 -2.55 -3.72 -1.41
N PHE A 82 -2.38 -5.00 -1.08
CA PHE A 82 -1.09 -5.65 -0.86
C PHE A 82 -0.97 -6.91 -1.70
N LYS A 83 0.28 -7.29 -2.02
CA LYS A 83 0.61 -8.61 -2.56
C LYS A 83 1.69 -9.24 -1.73
N ASN A 84 1.64 -10.57 -1.65
CA ASN A 84 2.71 -11.34 -1.07
C ASN A 84 4.00 -11.12 -1.89
N PHE A 85 5.05 -10.72 -1.21
CA PHE A 85 6.39 -10.50 -1.76
C PHE A 85 7.44 -11.15 -0.88
N THR A 86 7.09 -12.29 -0.28
CA THR A 86 8.01 -13.10 0.52
C THR A 86 9.13 -13.59 -0.36
N TYR A 87 10.26 -12.90 -0.27
CA TYR A 87 11.42 -13.22 -1.08
C TYR A 87 12.27 -14.25 -0.33
N PRO A 88 12.72 -15.33 -0.99
CA PRO A 88 13.61 -16.30 -0.39
C PRO A 88 15.03 -15.71 -0.36
N TRP A 89 15.24 -14.67 0.46
CA TRP A 89 16.54 -14.01 0.57
C TRP A 89 17.61 -15.06 0.87
N PRO A 90 18.69 -15.15 0.06
CA PRO A 90 19.76 -16.09 0.33
C PRO A 90 20.33 -15.76 1.72
N SER A 91 20.62 -16.79 2.51
CA SER A 91 21.43 -16.59 3.70
C SER A 91 22.78 -16.04 3.26
N ASN A 92 23.13 -14.86 3.77
CA ASN A 92 24.44 -14.25 3.59
C ASN A 92 25.55 -15.29 3.77
N LEU A 93 26.29 -15.58 2.69
CA LEU A 93 27.47 -16.46 2.71
C LEU A 93 28.75 -15.71 3.11
N ASP A 94 28.66 -14.39 3.29
CA ASP A 94 29.79 -13.48 3.55
C ASP A 94 30.00 -13.20 5.05
N GLY A 95 29.18 -13.77 5.94
CA GLY A 95 29.29 -13.60 7.39
C GLY A 95 28.84 -12.24 7.92
N LEU A 96 28.32 -11.36 7.07
CA LEU A 96 27.70 -10.10 7.49
C LEU A 96 26.22 -10.33 7.84
N PRO A 97 25.63 -9.54 8.76
CA PRO A 97 24.18 -9.60 8.97
C PRO A 97 23.45 -9.28 7.67
N PRO A 98 22.37 -10.01 7.35
CA PRO A 98 21.59 -9.76 6.14
C PRO A 98 21.02 -8.35 6.14
N ARG A 99 21.17 -7.64 5.01
CA ARG A 99 20.58 -6.30 4.82
C ARG A 99 19.05 -6.33 4.93
N LEU A 100 18.44 -7.48 4.63
CA LEU A 100 17.01 -7.72 4.71
C LEU A 100 16.76 -9.02 5.47
N HIS A 101 15.91 -8.96 6.49
CA HIS A 101 15.53 -10.15 7.23
C HIS A 101 14.60 -11.02 6.38
N ARG A 102 14.81 -12.34 6.45
CA ARG A 102 13.82 -13.30 5.94
C ARG A 102 12.56 -13.21 6.78
N ALA A 103 11.40 -13.43 6.15
CA ALA A 103 10.18 -13.71 6.90
C ALA A 103 10.43 -14.93 7.80
N ALA A 104 10.01 -14.85 9.07
CA ALA A 104 10.06 -16.01 9.95
C ALA A 104 9.17 -17.14 9.41
N PRO A 105 9.42 -18.41 9.77
CA PRO A 105 8.53 -19.50 9.39
C PRO A 105 7.06 -19.19 9.74
N GLY A 106 6.18 -19.26 8.75
CA GLY A 106 4.75 -18.94 8.93
C GLY A 106 4.39 -17.45 8.80
N GLN A 107 5.36 -16.57 8.57
CA GLN A 107 5.14 -15.15 8.26
C GLN A 107 5.34 -14.87 6.77
N SER A 108 4.78 -13.76 6.30
CA SER A 108 4.93 -13.27 4.93
C SER A 108 5.43 -11.82 4.92
N GLN A 109 6.24 -11.49 3.92
CA GLN A 109 6.51 -10.09 3.55
C GLN A 109 5.48 -9.65 2.52
N VAL A 110 4.97 -8.43 2.64
CA VAL A 110 4.02 -7.88 1.68
C VAL A 110 4.53 -6.57 1.09
N ILE A 111 4.14 -6.29 -0.14
CA ILE A 111 4.40 -5.01 -0.80
C ILE A 111 3.08 -4.47 -1.30
N ALA A 112 2.98 -3.16 -1.49
CA ALA A 112 1.81 -2.58 -2.09
C ALA A 112 1.52 -3.20 -3.48
N TYR A 113 0.26 -3.57 -3.70
CA TYR A 113 -0.22 -4.12 -4.97
C TYR A 113 -0.19 -3.04 -6.05
N LEU A 114 -0.61 -1.83 -5.68
CA LEU A 114 -0.60 -0.60 -6.46
C LEU A 114 0.22 0.49 -5.74
N LEU A 115 0.41 1.66 -6.36
CA LEU A 115 1.06 2.79 -5.66
C LEU A 115 0.21 3.25 -4.48
N VAL A 116 0.85 3.62 -3.36
CA VAL A 116 0.15 4.01 -2.13
C VAL A 116 0.27 5.50 -1.88
N ALA A 117 -0.81 6.10 -1.41
CA ALA A 117 -0.85 7.54 -1.16
C ALA A 117 -0.25 7.94 0.20
N ILE A 118 -0.18 7.00 1.16
CA ILE A 118 0.21 7.30 2.56
C ILE A 118 1.64 7.85 2.68
N ASN A 119 2.54 7.45 1.79
CA ASN A 119 3.92 7.94 1.74
C ASN A 119 4.06 9.21 0.87
N GLY A 120 3.10 10.13 1.02
CA GLY A 120 3.10 11.41 0.33
C GLY A 120 3.74 12.51 1.17
N VAL A 121 3.95 13.67 0.55
CA VAL A 121 4.45 14.87 1.22
C VAL A 121 3.27 15.78 1.51
N VAL A 122 3.11 16.18 2.78
CA VAL A 122 2.12 17.19 3.19
C VAL A 122 2.84 18.50 3.50
N ILE A 123 2.41 19.60 2.89
CA ILE A 123 2.94 20.94 3.10
C ILE A 123 1.75 21.87 3.38
N GLY A 124 1.55 22.22 4.65
CA GLY A 124 0.37 22.97 5.08
C GLY A 124 -0.91 22.19 4.77
N SER A 125 -1.83 22.79 4.01
CA SER A 125 -3.08 22.15 3.58
C SER A 125 -2.99 21.49 2.19
N ASP A 126 -1.80 21.39 1.61
CA ASP A 126 -1.59 20.73 0.32
C ASP A 126 -0.85 19.40 0.51
N GLY A 127 -1.35 18.34 -0.12
CA GLY A 127 -0.71 17.02 -0.16
C GLY A 127 -0.24 16.68 -1.57
N LEU A 128 0.97 16.13 -1.70
CA LEU A 128 1.49 15.55 -2.93
C LEU A 128 1.68 14.04 -2.73
N THR A 129 0.87 13.23 -3.41
CA THR A 129 0.88 11.77 -3.25
C THR A 129 1.04 11.06 -4.59
N ALA A 130 1.41 9.79 -4.55
CA ALA A 130 1.42 8.95 -5.75
C ALA A 130 -0.01 8.71 -6.25
N LYS A 131 -0.21 8.79 -7.56
CA LYS A 131 -1.48 8.34 -8.15
C LYS A 131 -1.61 6.82 -7.96
N PRO A 132 -2.69 6.32 -7.34
CA PRO A 132 -2.80 4.89 -7.02
C PRO A 132 -3.05 4.02 -8.25
N TRP A 133 -3.66 4.57 -9.31
CA TRP A 133 -4.02 3.86 -10.52
C TRP A 133 -4.94 2.65 -10.25
N GLY A 134 -5.95 2.88 -9.41
CA GLY A 134 -6.90 1.87 -8.93
C GLY A 134 -7.96 1.47 -9.95
N PRO A 135 -8.92 0.64 -9.51
CA PRO A 135 -9.98 0.14 -10.38
C PRO A 135 -10.86 1.25 -10.92
N ILE A 136 -11.23 1.12 -12.20
CA ILE A 136 -12.16 2.03 -12.85
C ILE A 136 -13.58 1.53 -12.60
N VAL A 137 -14.39 2.36 -11.95
CA VAL A 137 -15.83 2.16 -11.79
C VAL A 137 -16.50 3.46 -12.22
N ASP A 138 -17.50 3.37 -13.10
CA ASP A 138 -18.19 4.54 -13.69
C ASP A 138 -17.21 5.59 -14.28
N ASP A 139 -16.20 5.15 -15.02
CA ASP A 139 -15.12 5.99 -15.61
C ASP A 139 -14.25 6.76 -14.59
N HIS A 140 -14.27 6.36 -13.32
CA HIS A 140 -13.48 6.97 -12.25
C HIS A 140 -12.52 5.97 -11.58
N ASP A 141 -11.29 6.43 -11.29
CA ASP A 141 -10.34 5.71 -10.42
C ASP A 141 -10.86 5.73 -8.97
N THR A 142 -11.36 4.58 -8.54
CA THR A 142 -12.05 4.44 -7.25
C THR A 142 -11.09 4.61 -6.07
N LEU A 143 -9.82 4.20 -6.20
CA LEU A 143 -8.84 4.38 -5.13
C LEU A 143 -8.40 5.83 -5.01
N GLU A 144 -8.19 6.52 -6.14
CA GLU A 144 -7.86 7.94 -6.14
C GLU A 144 -8.99 8.76 -5.52
N GLN A 145 -10.24 8.48 -5.89
CA GLN A 145 -11.40 9.16 -5.32
C GLN A 145 -11.51 8.91 -3.81
N ALA A 146 -11.48 7.64 -3.37
CA ALA A 146 -11.59 7.31 -1.96
C ALA A 146 -10.45 7.93 -1.13
N MET A 147 -9.23 7.97 -1.67
CA MET A 147 -8.10 8.62 -1.03
C MET A 147 -8.31 10.13 -0.89
N ARG A 148 -8.79 10.81 -1.94
CA ARG A 148 -9.11 12.25 -1.89
C ARG A 148 -10.19 12.55 -0.87
N ASP A 149 -11.21 11.71 -0.76
CA ASP A 149 -12.28 11.86 0.23
C ASP A 149 -11.74 11.75 1.66
N VAL A 150 -10.80 10.82 1.91
CA VAL A 150 -10.16 10.65 3.22
C VAL A 150 -9.27 11.85 3.58
N TYR A 151 -8.37 12.27 2.69
CA TYR A 151 -7.55 13.48 2.94
C TYR A 151 -8.41 14.76 3.06
N GLY A 152 -9.53 14.82 2.34
CA GLY A 152 -10.49 15.92 2.42
C GLY A 152 -11.11 16.07 3.82
N GLN A 153 -11.33 14.96 4.54
CA GLN A 153 -11.78 15.00 5.95
C GLN A 153 -10.77 15.70 6.86
N ALA A 154 -9.48 15.66 6.51
CA ALA A 154 -8.39 16.37 7.18
C ALA A 154 -8.21 17.82 6.71
N GLY A 155 -9.02 18.30 5.76
CA GLY A 155 -8.81 19.60 5.11
C GLY A 155 -7.60 19.65 4.17
N ILE A 156 -7.07 18.49 3.76
CA ILE A 156 -5.88 18.39 2.90
C ILE A 156 -6.30 18.28 1.43
N LYS A 157 -5.79 19.19 0.60
CA LYS A 157 -5.98 19.21 -0.85
C LYS A 157 -4.91 18.37 -1.54
N VAL A 158 -5.28 17.20 -2.03
CA VAL A 158 -4.34 16.29 -2.67
C VAL A 158 -4.12 16.62 -4.15
N ARG A 159 -2.86 16.69 -4.56
CA ARG A 159 -2.40 16.59 -5.95
C ARG A 159 -1.70 15.25 -6.12
N THR A 160 -2.06 14.54 -7.18
CA THR A 160 -1.46 13.24 -7.51
C THR A 160 -0.38 13.41 -8.57
N THR A 161 0.70 12.65 -8.45
CA THR A 161 1.77 12.59 -9.45
C THR A 161 1.87 11.19 -10.04
N GLY A 162 2.19 11.10 -11.34
CA GLY A 162 2.49 9.86 -12.04
C GLY A 162 3.91 9.32 -11.78
N LEU A 163 4.69 9.96 -10.92
CA LEU A 163 6.02 9.48 -10.53
C LEU A 163 5.92 8.08 -9.93
N THR A 164 6.58 7.11 -10.56
CA THR A 164 6.59 5.69 -10.17
C THR A 164 7.51 5.37 -8.99
N ALA A 165 8.22 6.38 -8.46
CA ALA A 165 9.23 6.25 -7.40
C ALA A 165 8.67 5.91 -6.00
N TRP A 166 7.35 5.74 -5.85
CA TRP A 166 6.66 5.68 -4.56
C TRP A 166 6.00 4.32 -4.24
N ARG A 167 6.59 3.19 -4.65
CA ARG A 167 6.11 1.87 -4.18
C ARG A 167 6.60 1.61 -2.75
N VAL A 168 5.66 1.39 -1.83
CA VAL A 168 5.92 1.08 -0.42
C VAL A 168 5.91 -0.44 -0.20
N GLY A 169 6.93 -0.94 0.49
CA GLY A 169 6.95 -2.28 1.07
C GLY A 169 6.48 -2.23 2.52
N VAL A 170 5.72 -3.23 2.95
CA VAL A 170 5.42 -3.47 4.37
C VAL A 170 6.08 -4.79 4.73
N SER A 171 7.24 -4.70 5.36
CA SER A 171 7.85 -5.88 5.97
C SER A 171 7.40 -5.94 7.42
N ALA A 172 6.76 -7.04 7.82
CA ALA A 172 6.58 -7.35 9.23
C ALA A 172 7.96 -7.63 9.83
N PHE A 173 8.54 -6.62 10.49
CA PHE A 173 9.74 -6.75 11.31
C PHE A 173 9.28 -6.94 12.76
N GLN A 174 9.47 -8.14 13.30
CA GLN A 174 9.30 -8.35 14.73
C GLN A 174 10.67 -8.21 15.40
N GLU A 175 11.06 -6.97 15.70
CA GLU A 175 11.88 -6.72 16.89
C GLU A 175 10.93 -6.50 18.07
N PRO A 176 11.30 -6.93 19.30
CA PRO A 176 10.37 -6.94 20.44
C PRO A 176 9.78 -5.57 20.80
N ASP A 177 10.29 -4.46 20.27
CA ASP A 177 9.87 -3.11 20.69
C ASP A 177 9.50 -2.13 19.55
N PHE A 178 9.65 -2.46 18.25
CA PHE A 178 9.31 -1.52 17.15
C PHE A 178 8.99 -2.21 15.82
N LEU A 179 7.86 -1.86 15.18
CA LEU A 179 7.63 -2.12 13.75
C LEU A 179 7.98 -0.89 12.90
N LEU A 180 8.94 -1.06 12.00
CA LEU A 180 9.41 -0.04 11.04
C LEU A 180 8.74 -0.24 9.66
N VAL A 181 7.93 0.72 9.20
CA VAL A 181 7.51 0.80 7.79
C VAL A 181 8.57 1.58 7.01
N LEU A 182 9.49 0.88 6.33
CA LEU A 182 10.54 1.51 5.53
C LEU A 182 10.21 1.57 4.04
N PRO A 183 10.37 2.73 3.37
CA PRO A 183 10.47 2.76 1.92
C PRO A 183 11.74 2.05 1.46
N PHE A 184 11.67 1.36 0.32
CA PHE A 184 12.76 0.51 -0.20
C PHE A 184 14.00 1.29 -0.70
N TRP A 185 14.07 2.61 -0.52
CA TRP A 185 15.23 3.45 -0.87
C TRP A 185 15.33 4.70 0.03
N GLY A 186 16.48 4.90 0.68
CA GLY A 186 16.90 6.18 1.28
C GLY A 186 16.30 6.55 2.65
N PRO A 187 16.92 7.50 3.39
CA PRO A 187 16.77 7.62 4.84
C PRO A 187 15.35 8.02 5.25
N ALA A 188 14.84 7.25 6.23
CA ALA A 188 13.68 7.48 7.10
C ALA A 188 12.83 8.73 6.82
N PHE A 189 11.65 8.51 6.25
CA PHE A 189 10.51 9.40 6.46
C PHE A 189 9.33 8.57 6.96
N LEU A 190 8.99 8.80 8.22
CA LEU A 190 7.78 8.34 8.87
C LEU A 190 6.62 9.18 8.29
N ALA A 191 5.66 8.55 7.62
CA ALA A 191 4.42 9.21 7.22
C ALA A 191 3.25 8.50 7.90
N ALA A 192 3.04 8.80 9.17
CA ALA A 192 1.73 8.71 9.78
C ALA A 192 1.05 10.07 9.56
N LEU A 193 -0.10 10.10 8.90
CA LEU A 193 -0.93 11.30 8.88
C LEU A 193 -1.60 11.40 10.25
N VAL A 194 -0.92 12.07 11.18
CA VAL A 194 -1.48 12.55 12.44
C VAL A 194 -1.98 13.97 12.17
N ILE A 195 -3.26 14.22 12.45
CA ILE A 195 -3.85 15.57 12.46
C ILE A 195 -3.80 16.08 13.89
#